data_AF-A0A6N9NP63-F1
#
_entry.id   AF-A0A6N9NP63-F1
#
_cell.length_a   1.000
_cell.length_b   1.000
_cell.length_c   1.000
_cell.angle_alpha   90.00
_cell.angle_beta   90.00
_cell.angle_gamma   90.00
#
_symmetry.space_group_name_H-M   'P 1'
#
loop_
_entity.id
_entity.type
_entity.pdbx_description
1 polymer ?
#
loop_
_entity_poly.entity_id
_entity_poly.type
_entity_poly.pdbx_seq_one_letter_code
_entity_poly.pdbx_strand_id
1 'polypeptide(L)' 'MHISITEECHCSKNAVAERVNGILIEEFHLVECFTNLEHAKRAVKNAIKIYNNKRMHLSLNFKTPDMVDKLNLN' A
#
# COMPACT_ATOMS: atom_id res chain seq x y z
N MET A 1 15.05 -16.30 -6.13
CA MET A 1 14.38 -15.66 -4.98
C MET A 1 14.81 -14.20 -4.98
N HIS A 2 14.08 -13.34 -5.70
CA HIS A 2 14.38 -11.91 -5.74
C HIS A 2 13.73 -11.30 -4.50
N ILE A 3 14.50 -11.23 -3.43
CA ILE A 3 14.13 -10.48 -2.23
C ILE A 3 14.02 -9.02 -2.65
N SER A 4 13.05 -8.28 -2.09
CA SER A 4 12.76 -6.89 -2.42
C SER A 4 13.94 -5.99 -2.10
N ILE A 5 14.92 -5.93 -3.01
CA ILE A 5 16.09 -5.07 -2.93
C ILE A 5 15.77 -3.83 -3.76
N THR A 6 15.53 -2.71 -3.08
CA THR A 6 15.68 -1.39 -3.71
C THR A 6 17.17 -1.13 -3.94
N GLU A 7 17.56 -0.49 -5.05
CA GLU A 7 18.97 -0.28 -5.46
C GLU A 7 19.81 0.58 -4.49
N GLU A 8 19.22 1.05 -3.40
CA GLU A 8 19.92 1.66 -2.28
C GLU A 8 19.38 1.09 -0.97
N CYS A 9 20.30 0.71 -0.07
CA CYS A 9 20.08 0.09 1.24
C CYS A 9 19.37 1.03 2.24
N HIS A 10 18.16 1.49 1.90
CA HIS A 10 17.30 2.25 2.79
C HIS A 10 16.37 1.28 3.50
N CYS A 11 16.88 0.54 4.50
CA CYS A 11 16.09 -0.35 5.35
C CYS A 11 14.82 0.33 5.90
N SER A 12 14.88 1.66 6.11
CA SER A 12 13.74 2.49 6.49
C SER A 12 12.63 2.50 5.42
N LYS A 13 12.96 2.66 4.14
CA LYS A 13 11.96 2.64 3.05
C LYS A 13 11.33 1.26 2.91
N ASN A 14 12.11 0.18 3.04
CA ASN A 14 11.57 -1.18 3.02
C ASN A 14 10.68 -1.45 4.24
N ALA A 15 11.09 -1.03 5.43
CA ALA A 15 10.28 -1.19 6.65
C ALA A 15 8.96 -0.41 6.58
N VAL A 16 8.95 0.79 5.98
CA VAL A 16 7.72 1.54 5.72
C VAL A 16 6.85 0.81 4.71
N ALA A 17 7.42 0.31 3.60
CA ALA A 17 6.68 -0.45 2.60
C ALA A 17 6.09 -1.76 3.16
N GLU A 18 6.84 -2.51 3.96
CA GLU A 18 6.38 -3.72 4.63
C GLU A 18 5.24 -3.45 5.61
N ARG A 19 5.34 -2.34 6.37
CA ARG A 19 4.25 -1.90 7.26
C ARG A 19 2.98 -1.58 6.46
N VAL A 20 3.11 -0.86 5.34
CA VAL A 20 1.96 -0.53 4.48
C VAL A 20 1.37 -1.82 3.88
N ASN A 21 2.21 -2.74 3.41
CA ASN A 21 1.76 -4.02 2.88
C ASN A 21 1.04 -4.86 3.94
N GLY A 22 1.54 -4.90 5.18
CA GLY A 22 0.88 -5.56 6.31
C GLY A 22 -0.52 -5.00 6.57
N ILE A 23 -0.65 -3.67 6.63
CA ILE A 23 -1.95 -2.99 6.80
C ILE A 23 -2.90 -3.34 5.65
N LEU A 24 -2.42 -3.32 4.41
CA LEU A 24 -3.24 -3.68 3.25
C LEU A 24 -3.71 -5.14 3.32
N ILE A 25 -2.84 -6.05 3.74
CA ILE A 25 -3.17 -7.47 3.85
C ILE A 25 -4.20 -7.72 4.93
N GLU A 26 -4.05 -7.09 6.10
CA GLU A 26 -4.95 -7.25 7.25
C GLU A 26 -6.31 -6.58 6.99
N GLU A 27 -6.34 -5.31 6.55
CA GLU A 27 -7.59 -4.57 6.42
C GLU A 27 -8.45 -5.00 5.22
N PHE A 28 -7.82 -5.46 4.13
CA PHE A 28 -8.53 -5.89 2.92
C PHE A 28 -8.67 -7.41 2.83
N HIS A 29 -8.39 -8.14 3.92
CA HIS A 29 -8.52 -9.59 4.01
C HIS A 29 -7.77 -10.32 2.88
N LEU A 30 -6.62 -9.79 2.46
CA LEU A 30 -5.81 -10.39 1.38
C LEU A 30 -5.08 -11.67 1.82
N VAL A 31 -5.29 -12.11 3.07
CA VAL A 31 -4.87 -13.40 3.62
C VAL A 31 -5.74 -14.57 3.16
N GLU A 32 -6.90 -14.31 2.56
CA GLU A 32 -7.78 -15.38 2.06
C GLU A 32 -7.24 -16.06 0.79
N CYS A 33 -7.56 -17.34 0.63
CA CYS A 33 -7.22 -18.09 -0.59
C CYS A 33 -8.03 -17.55 -1.78
N PHE A 34 -7.35 -16.85 -2.69
CA PHE A 34 -7.96 -16.44 -3.94
C PHE A 34 -8.15 -17.63 -4.88
N THR A 35 -9.33 -17.72 -5.49
CA THR A 35 -9.67 -18.80 -6.43
C THR A 35 -8.81 -18.77 -7.71
N ASN A 36 -8.31 -17.60 -8.11
CA ASN A 36 -7.42 -17.44 -9.25
C ASN A 36 -6.54 -16.19 -9.11
N LEU A 37 -5.42 -16.18 -9.84
CA LEU A 37 -4.44 -15.09 -9.82
C LEU A 37 -5.04 -13.73 -10.24
N GLU A 38 -5.97 -13.73 -11.20
CA GLU A 38 -6.60 -12.50 -11.69
C GLU A 38 -7.50 -11.87 -10.62
N HIS A 39 -8.16 -12.69 -9.80
CA HIS A 39 -8.95 -12.23 -8.67
C HIS A 39 -8.05 -11.63 -7.59
N ALA A 40 -6.94 -12.28 -7.27
CA ALA A 40 -5.94 -11.75 -6.34
C ALA A 40 -5.42 -10.38 -6.82
N LYS A 41 -5.01 -10.27 -8.09
CA LYS A 41 -4.56 -9.00 -8.68
C LYS A 41 -5.61 -7.90 -8.59
N ARG A 42 -6.88 -8.23 -8.89
CA ARG A 42 -7.98 -7.27 -8.80
C ARG A 42 -8.24 -6.83 -7.36
N ALA A 43 -8.23 -7.76 -6.40
CA ALA A 43 -8.40 -7.46 -4.99
C ALA A 43 -7.27 -6.55 -4.48
N VAL A 44 -6.02 -6.86 -4.79
CA VAL A 44 -4.85 -6.04 -4.46
C VAL A 44 -4.95 -4.65 -5.10
N LYS A 45 -5.33 -4.56 -6.39
CA LYS A 45 -5.51 -3.27 -7.08
C LYS A 45 -6.59 -2.42 -6.42
N ASN A 46 -7.69 -3.04 -5.99
CA ASN A 46 -8.77 -2.37 -5.28
C ASN A 46 -8.32 -1.90 -3.88
N ALA A 47 -7.59 -2.74 -3.14
CA ALA A 47 -7.02 -2.40 -1.84
C ALA A 47 -6.11 -1.17 -1.93
N ILE A 48 -5.16 -1.17 -2.88
CA ILE A 48 -4.26 -0.04 -3.14
C ILE A 48 -5.06 1.23 -3.47
N LYS A 49 -6.08 1.12 -4.33
CA LYS A 49 -6.91 2.26 -4.71
C LYS A 49 -7.65 2.83 -3.50
N ILE A 50 -8.22 1.98 -2.64
CA ILE A 50 -8.94 2.42 -1.44
C ILE A 50 -7.97 3.05 -0.45
N TYR A 51 -6.80 2.46 -0.22
CA TYR A 51 -5.78 3.04 0.64
C TYR A 51 -5.36 4.43 0.17
N ASN A 52 -5.01 4.59 -1.10
CA ASN A 52 -4.53 5.88 -1.63
C ASN A 52 -5.62 6.96 -1.69
N ASN A 53 -6.88 6.59 -1.93
CA ASN A 53 -7.95 7.57 -2.20
C ASN A 53 -8.97 7.74 -1.06
N LYS A 54 -9.08 6.78 -0.14
CA LYS A 54 -10.13 6.77 0.90
C LYS A 54 -9.59 6.66 2.32
N ARG A 55 -8.39 6.12 2.53
CA ARG A 55 -7.80 6.07 3.87
C ARG A 55 -7.37 7.47 4.29
N MET A 56 -8.03 8.01 5.30
CA MET A 56 -7.61 9.26 5.93
C MET A 56 -6.51 8.95 6.94
N HIS A 57 -5.39 9.66 6.83
CA HIS A 57 -4.29 9.51 7.78
C HIS A 57 -4.28 10.68 8.75
N LEU A 58 -4.31 10.37 10.05
CA LEU A 58 -4.18 11.38 11.11
C LEU A 58 -2.87 12.14 11.01
N SER A 59 -1.78 11.45 10.68
CA SER A 59 -0.45 12.03 10.43
C SER A 59 -0.39 12.96 9.22
N LEU A 60 -1.39 12.89 8.32
CA LEU A 60 -1.50 13.75 7.14
C LEU A 60 -2.60 14.81 7.31
N ASN A 61 -2.94 15.20 8.55
CA ASN A 61 -4.04 16.13 8.84
C ASN A 61 -5.37 15.69 8.23
N PHE A 62 -5.72 14.40 8.37
CA PHE A 62 -6.93 13.79 7.78
C PHE A 62 -6.98 13.80 6.25
N LYS A 63 -5.84 13.97 5.57
CA LYS A 63 -5.75 13.84 4.12
C LYS A 63 -5.46 12.40 3.71
N THR A 64 -5.79 12.09 2.46
CA THR A 64 -5.44 10.80 1.85
C THR A 64 -4.04 10.87 1.22
N PRO A 65 -3.36 9.74 1.02
CA PRO A 65 -2.04 9.73 0.38
C PRO A 65 -2.06 10.43 -0.98
N ASP A 66 -3.09 10.18 -1.80
CA ASP A 66 -3.25 10.80 -3.12
C ASP A 66 -3.42 12.33 -3.05
N MET A 67 -4.09 12.85 -2.01
CA MET A 67 -4.20 14.30 -1.79
C MET A 67 -2.84 14.92 -1.46
N VAL A 68 -2.02 14.25 -0.64
CA VAL A 68 -0.71 14.76 -0.24
C VAL A 68 0.30 14.67 -1.39
N ASP A 69 0.29 13.58 -2.15
CA ASP A 69 1.15 13.44 -3.34
C ASP A 69 0.85 14.52 -4.38
N LYS A 70 -0.43 14.82 -4.63
CA LYS A 70 -0.83 15.92 -5.53
C LYS A 70 -0.46 17.31 -5.01
N LEU A 71 -0.38 17.49 -3.69
CA LEU A 71 0.03 18.75 -3.07
C LEU A 71 1.56 18.97 -3.13
N ASN A 72 2.35 17.90 -3.09
CA ASN A 72 3.82 17.96 -3.17
C ASN A 72 4.36 18.13 -4.60
N LEU A 73 3.48 18.13 -5.61
CA LEU A 73 3.84 18.36 -7.02
C LEU A 73 3.71 19.83 -7.46
N ASN A 74 3.46 20.76 -6.53
CA ASN A 74 3.40 22.21 -6.79
C ASN A 74 4.59 22.95 -6.18
#